data_AF-A0A522CZ19-F1
#
_entry.id   AF-A0A522CZ19-F1
#
_cell.length_a   1.000
_cell.length_b   1.000
_cell.length_c   1.000
_cell.angle_alpha   90.00
_cell.angle_beta   90.00
_cell.angle_gamma   90.00
#
_symmetry.space_group_name_H-M   'P 1'
#
loop_
_entity.id
_entity.type
_entity.pdbx_description
1 polymer ?
#
loop_
_entity_poly.entity_id
_entity_poly.type
_entity_poly.pdbx_seq_one_letter_code
_entity_poly.pdbx_strand_id
1 'polypeptide(L)'
;MRIPGTGCKERFLVNLTPEELGRKIKEAQERQGQTPGAPVHKDTSTPAGRAMRAGIDLAAALLVGGFLGYWLDKWLNTKPLFMILLFFMGFAAGFLNIYRSQTGQDFKIGMGDLDKGKPDNEKKE
;
A
#
# COMPACT_ATOMS: atom_id res chain seq x y z
N MET A 1 13.68 33.85 49.94
CA MET A 1 12.29 34.27 49.64
C MET A 1 11.85 33.57 48.37
N ARG A 2 10.83 32.70 48.47
CA ARG A 2 9.96 32.14 47.41
C ARG A 2 10.61 31.77 46.06
N ILE A 3 10.96 30.48 45.89
CA ILE A 3 10.98 29.84 44.57
C ILE A 3 9.56 29.29 44.32
N PRO A 4 8.75 29.86 43.41
CA PRO A 4 7.65 29.12 42.79
C PRO A 4 8.27 28.11 41.83
N GLY A 5 7.94 26.83 41.87
CA GLY A 5 6.59 26.33 41.76
C GLY A 5 6.33 26.00 40.30
N THR A 6 6.05 24.72 40.05
CA THR A 6 5.32 24.17 38.89
C THR A 6 5.97 24.30 37.51
N GLY A 7 6.34 23.15 36.91
CA GLY A 7 6.53 23.08 35.46
C GLY A 7 7.34 21.90 34.92
N CYS A 8 8.19 21.28 35.76
CA CYS A 8 9.18 20.31 35.26
C CYS A 8 8.63 18.90 34.93
N LYS A 9 7.31 18.66 35.02
CA LYS A 9 6.74 17.31 34.86
C LYS A 9 5.71 17.13 33.74
N GLU A 10 5.25 18.21 33.10
CA GLU A 10 4.22 18.11 32.05
C GLU A 10 4.68 18.50 30.63
N ARG A 11 5.94 18.90 30.45
CA ARG A 11 6.48 19.33 29.14
C ARG A 11 7.48 18.36 28.51
N PHE A 12 7.49 17.10 28.94
CA PHE A 12 7.98 16.00 28.08
C PHE A 12 6.89 15.54 27.09
N LEU A 13 5.92 16.44 26.87
CA LEU A 13 5.16 16.55 25.64
C LEU A 13 6.08 16.39 24.43
N VAL A 14 5.86 15.30 23.71
CA VAL A 14 5.28 15.41 22.37
C VAL A 14 6.08 16.38 21.48
N ASN A 15 7.37 16.10 21.33
CA ASN A 15 8.22 16.67 20.29
C ASN A 15 8.97 15.53 19.61
N LEU A 16 8.21 14.54 19.12
CA LEU A 16 8.73 13.69 18.05
C LEU A 16 8.72 14.60 16.81
N THR A 17 9.87 15.18 16.50
CA THR A 17 10.08 15.89 15.24
C THR A 17 9.61 14.97 14.09
N PRO A 18 9.04 15.53 13.00
CA PRO A 18 8.62 14.74 11.84
C PRO A 18 9.74 13.80 11.32
N GLU A 19 11.00 14.18 11.57
CA GLU A 19 12.22 13.41 11.33
C GLU A 19 12.30 12.07 12.09
N GLU A 20 12.01 12.06 13.40
CA GLU A 20 12.07 10.85 14.25
C GLU A 20 10.91 9.89 13.94
N LEU A 21 9.76 10.44 13.53
CA LEU A 21 8.61 9.65 13.08
C LEU A 21 8.91 8.98 11.72
N GLY A 22 9.52 9.73 10.79
CA GLY A 22 9.97 9.20 9.51
C GLY A 22 11.01 8.09 9.66
N ARG A 23 11.94 8.24 10.61
CA ARG A 23 12.98 7.23 10.91
C ARG A 23 12.37 5.92 11.44
N LYS A 24 11.39 6.01 12.33
CA LYS A 24 10.66 4.83 12.85
C LYS A 24 9.74 4.18 11.82
N ILE A 25 9.11 4.97 10.94
CA ILE A 25 8.30 4.41 9.83
C ILE A 25 9.22 3.65 8.86
N LYS A 26 10.39 4.19 8.54
CA LYS A 26 11.36 3.54 7.65
C LYS A 26 11.92 2.25 8.26
N GLU A 27 12.31 2.27 9.53
CA GLU A 27 12.77 1.08 10.26
C GLU A 27 11.66 0.02 10.43
N ALA A 28 10.40 0.46 10.62
CA ALA A 28 9.26 -0.45 10.68
C ALA A 28 8.91 -1.02 9.29
N GLN A 29 9.01 -0.24 8.23
CA GLN A 29 8.81 -0.71 6.85
C GLN A 29 9.86 -1.74 6.44
N GLU A 30 11.13 -1.53 6.80
CA GLU A 30 12.20 -2.51 6.57
C GLU A 30 11.96 -3.82 7.33
N ARG A 31 11.39 -3.75 8.54
CA ARG A 31 10.96 -4.94 9.30
C ARG A 31 9.65 -5.55 8.79
N GLN A 32 8.77 -4.75 8.19
CA GLN A 32 7.47 -5.19 7.65
C GLN A 32 7.59 -5.84 6.27
N GLY A 33 8.73 -5.72 5.59
CA GLY A 33 9.04 -6.44 4.35
C GLY A 33 8.99 -7.96 4.46
N GLN A 34 8.79 -8.51 5.65
CA GLN A 34 8.71 -9.94 5.92
C GLN A 34 7.75 -10.26 7.08
N THR A 35 6.49 -9.84 6.99
CA THR A 35 5.45 -10.39 7.88
C THR A 35 4.79 -11.59 7.19
N PRO A 36 4.88 -12.82 7.74
CA PRO A 36 4.18 -13.97 7.18
C PRO A 36 2.68 -13.79 7.39
N GLY A 37 1.94 -13.38 6.36
CA GLY A 37 0.47 -13.35 6.36
C GLY A 37 -0.21 -12.02 6.01
N ALA A 38 0.53 -10.92 5.80
CA ALA A 38 -0.03 -9.66 5.30
C ALA A 38 0.27 -9.47 3.79
N PRO A 39 -0.63 -8.83 3.02
CA PRO A 39 -0.42 -8.61 1.59
C PRO A 39 0.89 -7.86 1.36
N VAL A 40 1.81 -8.51 0.67
CA VAL A 40 3.18 -8.02 0.39
C VAL A 40 3.10 -6.73 -0.42
N HIS A 41 3.14 -5.58 0.26
CA HIS A 41 3.35 -4.30 -0.38
C HIS A 41 4.86 -4.11 -0.57
N LYS A 42 5.45 -4.82 -1.54
CA LYS A 42 6.82 -4.52 -2.02
C LYS A 42 6.75 -3.16 -2.70
N ASP A 43 7.55 -2.20 -2.23
CA ASP A 43 7.61 -0.85 -2.79
C ASP A 43 7.82 -0.89 -4.31
N THR A 44 6.77 -0.49 -5.04
CA THR A 44 6.61 -0.65 -6.50
C THR A 44 7.28 0.47 -7.30
N SER A 45 8.34 1.08 -6.78
CA SER A 45 9.03 2.21 -7.42
C SER A 45 9.90 1.79 -8.61
N THR A 46 10.24 0.50 -8.73
CA THR A 46 11.03 -0.02 -9.87
C THR A 46 10.16 -0.73 -10.92
N PRO A 47 10.54 -0.72 -12.21
CA PRO A 47 9.85 -1.48 -13.26
C PRO A 47 9.70 -2.97 -12.94
N ALA A 48 10.72 -3.58 -12.33
CA ALA A 48 10.69 -4.97 -11.88
C ALA A 48 9.69 -5.20 -10.73
N GLY A 49 9.61 -4.27 -9.76
CA GLY A 49 8.63 -4.33 -8.67
C GLY A 49 7.18 -4.26 -9.16
N ARG A 50 6.91 -3.43 -10.18
CA ARG A 50 5.60 -3.36 -10.83
C ARG A 50 5.23 -4.66 -11.53
N ALA A 51 6.15 -5.26 -12.28
CA ALA A 51 5.93 -6.54 -12.94
C ALA A 51 5.67 -7.69 -11.93
N MET A 52 6.45 -7.74 -10.85
CA MET A 52 6.27 -8.74 -9.78
C MET A 52 4.88 -8.62 -9.15
N ARG A 53 4.44 -7.39 -8.85
CA ARG A 53 3.12 -7.17 -8.25
C ARG A 53 1.99 -7.54 -9.19
N ALA A 54 2.09 -7.18 -10.47
CA ALA A 54 1.13 -7.59 -11.48
C ALA A 54 1.02 -9.14 -11.56
N GLY A 55 2.15 -9.85 -11.48
CA GLY A 55 2.15 -11.31 -11.42
C GLY A 55 1.45 -11.87 -10.18
N ILE A 56 1.69 -11.27 -9.00
CA ILE A 56 1.03 -11.67 -7.74
C ILE A 56 -0.48 -11.39 -7.80
N ASP A 57 -0.90 -10.24 -8.30
CA ASP A 57 -2.32 -9.88 -8.40
C ASP A 57 -3.08 -10.86 -9.32
N LEU A 58 -2.47 -11.23 -10.46
CA LEU A 58 -3.04 -12.23 -11.36
C LEU A 58 -3.11 -13.61 -10.69
N ALA A 59 -2.03 -14.06 -10.07
CA ALA A 59 -1.98 -15.35 -9.39
C ALA A 59 -3.01 -15.43 -8.25
N ALA A 60 -3.13 -14.37 -7.44
CA ALA A 60 -4.10 -14.30 -6.36
C ALA A 60 -5.54 -14.37 -6.90
N ALA A 61 -5.86 -13.63 -7.97
CA ALA A 61 -7.20 -13.64 -8.56
C ALA A 61 -7.56 -15.02 -9.15
N LEU A 62 -6.62 -15.70 -9.81
CA LEU A 62 -6.82 -17.05 -10.33
C LEU A 62 -6.97 -18.09 -9.23
N LEU A 63 -6.13 -18.03 -8.19
CA LEU A 63 -6.20 -18.93 -7.05
C LEU A 63 -7.54 -18.78 -6.32
N VAL A 64 -7.98 -17.55 -6.06
CA VAL A 64 -9.27 -17.29 -5.41
C VAL A 64 -10.42 -17.73 -6.31
N GLY A 65 -10.46 -17.34 -7.59
CA GLY A 65 -11.53 -17.71 -8.51
C GLY A 65 -11.65 -19.23 -8.71
N GLY A 66 -10.52 -19.91 -8.88
CA GLY A 66 -10.47 -21.37 -9.01
C GLY A 66 -10.84 -22.09 -7.71
N PHE A 67 -10.31 -21.65 -6.57
CA PHE A 67 -10.63 -22.27 -5.26
C PHE A 67 -12.10 -22.08 -4.91
N LEU A 68 -12.62 -20.86 -5.06
CA LEU A 68 -14.02 -20.54 -4.76
C LEU A 68 -14.96 -21.25 -5.73
N GLY A 69 -14.60 -21.30 -7.02
CA GLY A 69 -15.38 -22.03 -8.04
C GLY A 69 -15.41 -23.53 -7.82
N TYR A 70 -14.28 -24.13 -7.42
CA TYR A 70 -14.22 -25.55 -7.07
C TYR A 70 -15.09 -25.87 -5.86
N TRP A 71 -15.04 -25.03 -4.81
CA TRP A 71 -15.88 -25.21 -3.63
C TRP A 71 -17.37 -25.08 -4.00
N LEU A 72 -17.75 -24.07 -4.79
CA LEU A 72 -19.13 -23.88 -5.22
C LEU A 72 -19.66 -25.08 -6.01
N ASP A 73 -18.90 -25.58 -6.99
CA ASP A 73 -19.31 -26.74 -7.78
C ASP A 73 -19.46 -28.01 -6.92
N LYS A 74 -18.59 -28.19 -5.91
CA LYS A 74 -18.71 -29.28 -4.93
C LYS A 74 -19.99 -29.21 -4.09
N TRP A 75 -20.43 -28.01 -3.75
CA TRP A 75 -21.61 -27.80 -2.90
C TRP A 75 -22.92 -27.96 -3.70
N LEU A 76 -22.91 -27.52 -4.96
CA LEU A 76 -24.05 -27.56 -5.87
C LEU A 76 -24.18 -28.88 -6.65
N ASN A 77 -23.20 -29.79 -6.54
CA ASN A 77 -23.11 -31.01 -7.37
C ASN A 77 -23.23 -30.74 -8.88
N THR A 78 -22.89 -29.53 -9.30
CA THR A 78 -22.98 -29.10 -10.69
C THR A 78 -21.78 -29.63 -11.47
N LYS A 79 -21.99 -29.84 -12.78
CA LYS A 79 -20.89 -29.96 -13.75
C LYS A 79 -19.97 -28.74 -13.59
N PRO A 80 -18.67 -28.80 -13.97
CA PRO A 80 -17.66 -27.76 -13.70
C PRO A 80 -17.92 -26.43 -14.43
N LEU A 81 -19.12 -25.88 -14.31
CA LEU A 81 -19.65 -24.72 -14.99
C LEU A 81 -19.36 -23.47 -14.16
N PHE A 82 -19.58 -23.52 -12.84
CA PHE A 82 -19.23 -22.39 -11.97
C PHE A 82 -17.72 -22.23 -11.85
N MET A 83 -16.94 -23.31 -11.86
CA MET A 83 -15.48 -23.24 -11.90
C MET A 83 -15.00 -22.46 -13.12
N ILE A 84 -15.54 -22.77 -14.31
CA ILE A 84 -15.18 -22.07 -15.55
C ILE A 84 -15.59 -20.60 -15.49
N LEU A 85 -16.84 -20.31 -15.10
CA LEU A 85 -17.37 -18.95 -15.01
C LEU A 85 -16.56 -18.08 -14.03
N LEU A 86 -16.29 -18.59 -12.82
CA LEU A 86 -15.53 -17.89 -11.79
C LEU A 86 -14.06 -17.79 -12.12
N PHE A 87 -13.49 -18.77 -12.81
CA PHE A 87 -12.11 -18.70 -13.30
C PHE A 87 -11.94 -17.57 -14.31
N PHE A 88 -12.81 -17.48 -15.33
CA PHE A 88 -12.76 -16.38 -16.30
C PHE A 88 -13.06 -15.03 -15.66
N MET A 89 -14.00 -14.97 -14.71
CA MET A 89 -14.28 -13.76 -13.95
C MET A 89 -13.07 -13.31 -13.12
N GLY A 90 -12.40 -14.24 -12.43
CA GLY A 90 -11.19 -13.99 -11.66
C GLY A 90 -10.03 -13.55 -12.55
N PHE A 91 -9.84 -14.20 -13.69
CA PHE A 91 -8.86 -13.80 -14.69
C PHE A 91 -9.13 -12.38 -15.21
N ALA A 92 -10.38 -12.08 -15.59
CA ALA A 92 -10.77 -10.76 -16.04
C ALA A 92 -10.52 -9.70 -14.96
N ALA A 93 -10.91 -9.96 -13.71
CA ALA A 93 -10.67 -9.05 -12.60
C ALA A 93 -9.17 -8.79 -12.36
N GLY A 94 -8.33 -9.84 -12.36
CA GLY A 94 -6.87 -9.69 -12.23
C GLY A 94 -6.26 -8.93 -13.40
N PHE A 95 -6.68 -9.24 -14.62
CA PHE A 95 -6.21 -8.58 -15.83
C PHE A 95 -6.61 -7.09 -15.87
N LEU A 96 -7.85 -6.77 -15.49
CA LEU A 96 -8.35 -5.39 -15.37
C LEU A 96 -7.56 -4.59 -14.33
N ASN A 97 -7.17 -5.21 -13.20
CA ASN A 97 -6.34 -4.55 -12.19
C ASN A 97 -4.97 -4.14 -12.74
N ILE A 98 -4.32 -5.03 -13.50
CA ILE A 98 -3.04 -4.77 -14.16
C ILE A 98 -3.17 -3.70 -15.23
N TYR A 99 -4.19 -3.83 -16.10
CA TYR A 99 -4.44 -2.90 -17.18
C TYR A 99 -4.64 -1.48 -16.63
N ARG A 100 -5.41 -1.34 -15.56
CA ARG A 100 -5.67 -0.07 -14.88
C ARG A 100 -4.40 0.55 -14.27
N SER A 101 -3.52 -0.25 -13.68
CA SER A 101 -2.23 0.23 -13.15
C SER A 101 -1.28 0.69 -14.25
N GLN A 102 -1.38 0.11 -15.46
CA GLN A 102 -0.57 0.54 -16.60
C GLN A 102 -1.13 1.77 -17.33
N THR A 103 -2.47 1.94 -17.38
CA THR A 103 -3.11 3.08 -18.05
C THR A 103 -3.15 4.38 -17.22
N GLY A 104 -2.54 4.39 -16.03
CA GLY A 104 -2.28 5.64 -15.30
C GLY A 104 -3.49 6.22 -14.56
N GLN A 105 -4.54 5.45 -14.29
CA GLN A 105 -5.67 5.87 -13.44
C GLN A 105 -5.44 5.64 -11.95
N ASP A 106 -4.20 5.37 -11.54
CA ASP A 106 -3.78 5.49 -10.15
C ASP A 106 -3.79 6.97 -9.80
N PHE A 107 -4.98 7.47 -9.44
CA PHE A 107 -5.20 8.74 -8.76
C PHE A 107 -4.42 8.66 -7.44
N LYS A 108 -3.11 8.90 -7.52
CA LYS A 108 -2.26 9.17 -6.37
C LYS A 108 -2.88 10.40 -5.72
N ILE A 109 -3.55 10.18 -4.60
CA ILE A 109 -3.99 11.23 -3.68
C ILE A 109 -2.69 11.84 -3.13
N GLY A 110 -2.11 12.75 -3.91
CA GLY A 110 -0.86 13.42 -3.61
C GLY A 110 -1.09 14.54 -2.60
N MET A 111 -1.02 14.21 -1.31
CA MET A 111 -0.45 15.15 -0.34
C MET A 111 1.07 15.05 -0.49
N GLY A 112 1.63 15.81 -1.42
CA GLY A 112 3.07 15.81 -1.71
C GLY A 112 3.57 17.08 -2.39
N ASP A 113 2.69 17.85 -3.05
CA ASP A 113 3.07 19.10 -3.72
C ASP A 113 2.96 20.34 -2.81
N LEU A 114 3.38 20.23 -1.55
CA LEU A 114 3.61 21.39 -0.67
C LEU A 114 5.10 21.61 -0.35
N ASP A 115 6.00 21.09 -1.18
CA ASP A 115 7.40 21.52 -1.20
C ASP A 115 7.74 22.15 -2.56
N LYS A 116 7.00 23.21 -2.92
CA LYS A 116 7.58 24.22 -3.80
C LYS A 116 8.39 25.17 -2.94
N GLY A 117 9.66 24.82 -2.78
CA GLY A 117 10.70 25.80 -2.49
C GLY A 117 10.54 26.98 -3.44
N LYS A 118 10.29 28.15 -2.85
CA LYS A 118 10.48 29.43 -3.52
C LYS A 118 11.85 29.95 -3.08
N PRO A 119 12.90 29.84 -3.90
CA PRO A 119 14.08 30.67 -3.76
C PRO A 119 13.84 31.95 -4.55
N ASP A 120 13.06 32.88 -4.01
CA ASP A 120 13.14 34.27 -4.46
C ASP A 120 14.28 34.96 -3.73
N ASN A 121 15.36 35.14 -4.50
CA ASN A 121 16.31 36.22 -4.30
C ASN A 121 15.53 37.53 -4.11
N GLU A 122 15.27 37.91 -2.87
CA GLU A 122 15.04 39.30 -2.49
C GLU A 122 16.41 39.97 -2.37
N LYS A 123 17.03 40.22 -3.53
CA LYS A 123 17.94 41.36 -3.70
C LYS A 123 17.07 42.54 -4.12
N LYS A 124 16.91 43.52 -3.25
CA LYS A 124 16.87 44.93 -3.64
C LYS A 124 17.04 45.85 -2.43
N GLU A 125 18.21 46.48 -2.41
CA GLU A 125 18.54 47.83 -1.92
C GLU A 125 18.46 48.13 -0.42
#